data_AF-A0AA38HS32-F1
#
_entry.id   AF-A0AA38HS32-F1
#
_cell.length_a   1.000
_cell.length_b   1.000
_cell.length_c   1.000
_cell.angle_alpha   90.00
_cell.angle_beta   90.00
_cell.angle_gamma   90.00
#
_symmetry.space_group_name_H-M   'P 1'
#
loop_
_entity.id
_entity.type
_entity.pdbx_description
1 polymer ?
#
loop_
_entity_poly.entity_id
_entity_poly.type
_entity_poly.pdbx_seq_one_letter_code
_entity_poly.pdbx_strand_id
1 'polypeptide(L)'
;MTFRVLCLLLLLCSLNDPTKTSDSETSIGHLHKRGATQIVVMHPASTFPKKREDKRPKKWDRWSKWSPCSVSCGAGKITRWRHCVAGGCAPGEKEAQIKTCTLNAC
;
A
#
# COMPACT_ATOMS: atom_id res chain seq x y z
N MET A 1 -6.75 -16.54 54.93
CA MET A 1 -6.30 -17.51 53.91
C MET A 1 -6.68 -16.97 52.53
N THR A 2 -6.08 -15.85 52.08
CA THR A 2 -4.81 -15.75 51.32
C THR A 2 -4.83 -16.20 49.85
N PHE A 3 -6.00 -16.30 49.20
CA PHE A 3 -6.03 -16.54 47.73
C PHE A 3 -6.90 -15.60 46.89
N ARG A 4 -7.71 -14.70 47.48
CA ARG A 4 -8.49 -13.71 46.73
C ARG A 4 -7.85 -12.32 46.61
N VAL A 5 -6.78 -12.05 47.35
CA VAL A 5 -6.09 -10.74 47.34
C VAL A 5 -4.95 -10.69 46.32
N LEU A 6 -4.40 -11.85 45.91
CA LEU A 6 -3.28 -11.91 44.97
C LEU A 6 -3.68 -11.79 43.49
N CYS A 7 -4.97 -12.00 43.15
CA CYS A 7 -5.46 -11.91 41.78
C CYS A 7 -5.95 -10.51 41.40
N LEU A 8 -6.32 -9.67 42.38
CA LEU A 8 -6.78 -8.29 42.14
C LEU A 8 -5.63 -7.30 41.88
N LEU A 9 -4.38 -7.66 42.21
CA LEU A 9 -3.19 -6.82 41.94
C LEU A 9 -2.56 -7.06 40.55
N LEU A 10 -2.97 -8.10 39.81
CA LEU A 10 -2.45 -8.37 38.45
C LEU A 10 -3.36 -7.87 37.32
N LEU A 11 -4.57 -7.40 37.62
CA LEU A 11 -5.49 -6.86 36.61
C LEU A 11 -5.35 -5.36 36.34
N LEU A 12 -4.47 -4.65 37.05
CA LEU A 12 -4.23 -3.20 36.86
C LEU A 12 -2.94 -2.88 36.05
N CYS A 13 -2.31 -3.88 35.42
CA CYS A 13 -1.10 -3.67 34.59
C CYS A 13 -1.26 -4.01 33.10
N SER A 14 -2.49 -4.13 32.57
CA SER A 14 -2.70 -4.07 31.12
C SER A 14 -3.20 -2.69 30.73
N LEU A 15 -2.25 -1.75 30.68
CA LEU A 15 -2.03 -0.84 29.55
C LEU A 15 -3.34 -0.42 28.84
N ASN A 16 -3.93 0.71 29.20
CA ASN A 16 -3.51 2.01 28.68
C ASN A 16 -2.57 1.92 27.46
N ASP A 17 -3.13 1.61 26.29
CA ASP A 17 -2.59 2.10 25.03
C ASP A 17 -3.73 2.69 24.16
N PRO A 18 -3.86 4.02 24.12
CA PRO A 18 -4.94 4.73 23.46
C PRO A 18 -4.55 5.05 22.01
N THR A 19 -4.40 4.07 21.13
CA THR A 19 -4.21 4.36 19.70
C THR A 19 -4.83 3.30 18.77
N LYS A 20 -6.16 3.25 18.71
CA LYS A 20 -6.83 2.72 17.52
C LYS A 20 -8.02 3.60 17.12
N THR A 21 -7.72 4.88 16.95
CA THR A 21 -8.60 5.83 16.25
C THR A 21 -8.02 6.06 14.87
N SER A 22 -8.60 5.40 13.87
CA SER A 22 -8.78 5.92 12.50
C SER A 22 -9.31 4.79 11.62
N ASP A 23 -10.62 4.53 11.69
CA ASP A 23 -11.35 4.10 10.50
C ASP A 23 -11.48 5.34 9.59
N SER A 24 -10.35 5.79 9.04
CA SER A 24 -10.33 6.59 7.83
C SER A 24 -9.94 5.64 6.72
N GLU A 25 -10.90 5.32 5.84
CA GLU A 25 -10.73 4.49 4.65
C GLU A 25 -9.69 5.09 3.72
N THR A 26 -8.43 4.89 4.08
CA THR A 26 -7.26 5.28 3.34
C THR A 26 -7.01 4.15 2.37
N SER A 27 -7.14 4.41 1.07
CA SER A 27 -6.78 3.47 0.01
C SER A 27 -5.36 2.92 0.26
N ILE A 28 -5.25 1.67 0.74
CA ILE A 28 -3.95 1.10 1.13
C ILE A 28 -3.20 0.68 -0.13
N GLY A 29 -2.49 1.64 -0.72
CA GLY A 29 -1.46 1.34 -1.71
C GLY A 29 -0.22 0.77 -1.00
N HIS A 30 0.21 -0.46 -1.35
CA HIS A 30 1.46 -0.99 -0.80
C HIS A 30 2.64 -0.46 -1.62
N LEU A 31 3.40 0.48 -1.04
CA LEU A 31 4.58 1.06 -1.66
C LEU A 31 5.79 0.13 -1.48
N HIS A 32 6.32 -0.38 -2.58
CA HIS A 32 7.58 -1.10 -2.61
C HIS A 32 8.67 -0.17 -3.15
N LYS A 33 9.72 0.09 -2.36
CA LYS A 33 10.90 0.80 -2.85
C LYS A 33 11.85 -0.19 -3.53
N ARG A 34 12.05 -0.06 -4.84
CA ARG A 34 13.08 -0.80 -5.58
C ARG A 34 14.13 0.20 -6.07
N GLY A 35 15.18 0.38 -5.26
CA GLY A 35 16.24 1.36 -5.53
C GLY A 35 15.69 2.79 -5.63
N ALA A 36 16.11 3.52 -6.66
CA ALA A 36 15.63 4.88 -6.96
C ALA A 36 14.19 4.94 -7.55
N THR A 37 13.46 3.82 -7.53
CA THR A 37 12.11 3.72 -8.10
C THR A 37 11.09 3.33 -7.05
N GLN A 38 9.91 3.95 -7.12
CA GLN A 38 8.78 3.67 -6.25
C GLN A 38 7.75 2.84 -7.01
N ILE A 39 7.30 1.73 -6.42
CA ILE A 39 6.26 0.85 -6.99
C ILE A 39 5.03 0.90 -6.09
N VAL A 40 3.88 1.29 -6.63
CA VAL A 40 2.63 1.42 -5.87
C VAL A 40 1.61 0.44 -6.43
N VAL A 41 1.17 -0.53 -5.62
CA VAL A 41 0.07 -1.43 -6.00
C VAL A 41 -1.23 -0.82 -5.50
N MET A 42 -2.15 -0.51 -6.42
CA MET A 42 -3.48 0.02 -6.14
C MET A 42 -4.49 -1.11 -6.12
N HIS A 43 -5.13 -1.31 -4.98
CA HIS A 43 -6.25 -2.22 -4.81
C HIS A 43 -7.57 -1.43 -4.90
N PRO A 44 -8.65 -2.03 -5.43
CA PRO A 44 -9.96 -1.38 -5.45
C PRO A 44 -10.44 -1.09 -4.02
N ALA A 45 -11.20 0.00 -3.85
CA ALA A 45 -11.87 0.30 -2.59
C ALA A 45 -12.73 -0.90 -2.17
N SER A 46 -12.54 -1.37 -0.95
CA SER A 46 -13.04 -2.65 -0.45
C SER A 46 -14.57 -2.64 -0.29
N THR A 47 -15.28 -2.90 -1.38
CA THR A 47 -16.74 -3.14 -1.39
C THR A 47 -17.08 -4.61 -1.67
N PHE A 48 -16.07 -5.46 -1.85
CA PHE A 48 -16.25 -6.87 -2.19
C PHE A 48 -15.98 -7.79 -0.98
N PRO A 49 -16.83 -8.81 -0.74
CA PRO A 49 -16.62 -9.77 0.35
C PRO A 49 -15.25 -10.42 0.19
N LYS A 50 -14.53 -10.61 1.31
CA LYS A 50 -13.19 -11.21 1.38
C LYS A 50 -13.17 -12.57 0.66
N LYS A 51 -12.91 -12.56 -0.65
CA LYS A 51 -12.73 -13.78 -1.43
C LYS A 51 -11.44 -14.45 -0.92
N ARG A 52 -11.48 -15.78 -0.80
CA ARG A 52 -10.31 -16.58 -0.42
C ARG A 52 -9.12 -16.13 -1.27
N GLU A 53 -8.05 -15.71 -0.61
CA GLU A 53 -6.83 -15.20 -1.23
C GLU A 53 -6.34 -16.23 -2.25
N ASP A 54 -6.37 -15.85 -3.52
CA ASP A 54 -5.94 -16.70 -4.61
C ASP A 54 -4.42 -16.77 -4.59
N LYS A 55 -3.88 -17.90 -4.12
CA LYS A 55 -2.43 -18.13 -3.95
C LYS A 55 -1.67 -18.20 -5.29
N ARG A 56 -2.35 -18.10 -6.43
CA ARG A 56 -1.68 -18.08 -7.73
C ARG A 56 -0.83 -16.82 -7.88
N PRO A 57 0.38 -16.91 -8.45
CA PRO A 57 1.20 -15.73 -8.69
C PRO A 57 0.47 -14.75 -9.60
N LYS A 58 0.58 -13.45 -9.29
CA LYS A 58 0.00 -12.37 -10.09
C LYS A 58 0.69 -12.30 -11.45
N LYS A 59 -0.09 -12.33 -12.53
CA LYS A 59 0.37 -12.13 -13.90
C LYS A 59 0.01 -10.72 -14.33
N TRP A 60 1.03 -9.93 -14.62
CA TRP A 60 0.91 -8.55 -15.06
C TRP A 60 1.00 -8.43 -16.58
N ASP A 61 0.34 -7.43 -17.15
CA ASP A 61 0.54 -7.06 -18.55
C ASP A 61 1.86 -6.29 -18.77
N ARG A 62 2.03 -5.82 -20.01
CA ARG A 62 3.14 -4.95 -20.37
C ARG A 62 2.93 -3.57 -19.75
N TRP A 63 4.00 -3.03 -19.20
CA TRP A 63 4.05 -1.64 -18.77
C TRP A 63 3.61 -0.69 -19.90
N SER A 64 2.82 0.32 -19.53
CA SER A 64 2.56 1.47 -20.38
C SER A 64 3.86 2.23 -20.68
N LYS A 65 3.80 3.12 -21.67
CA LYS A 65 4.85 4.14 -21.85
C LYS A 65 4.93 5.01 -20.60
N TRP A 66 6.12 5.55 -20.34
CA TRP A 66 6.32 6.57 -19.32
C TRP A 66 5.53 7.83 -19.67
N SER A 67 4.96 8.47 -18.65
CA SER A 67 4.43 9.83 -18.79
C SER A 67 5.56 10.81 -19.12
N PRO A 68 5.23 11.98 -19.68
CA PRO A 68 6.12 13.13 -19.63
C PRO A 68 6.51 13.47 -18.19
N CYS A 69 7.60 14.23 -18.03
CA CYS A 69 7.99 14.74 -16.72
C CYS A 69 6.89 15.65 -16.17
N SER A 70 6.59 15.54 -14.88
CA SER A 70 5.53 16.31 -14.22
C SER A 70 5.78 17.82 -14.19
N VAL A 71 6.99 18.25 -14.55
CA VAL A 71 7.46 19.63 -14.57
C VAL A 71 8.09 19.92 -15.93
N SER A 72 8.22 21.21 -16.27
CA SER A 72 8.92 21.69 -17.46
C SER A 72 10.39 22.07 -17.21
N CYS A 73 10.79 22.26 -15.95
CA CYS A 73 12.16 22.54 -15.50
C CYS A 73 12.38 21.94 -14.09
N GLY A 74 13.64 21.74 -13.72
CA GLY A 74 14.02 21.23 -12.40
C GLY A 74 13.67 19.75 -12.19
N ALA A 75 13.44 19.38 -10.93
CA ALA A 75 13.15 18.00 -10.53
C ALA A 75 11.64 17.71 -10.55
N GLY A 76 11.26 16.63 -11.21
CA GLY A 76 9.89 16.14 -11.27
C GLY A 76 9.79 14.62 -11.20
N LYS A 77 8.63 14.10 -11.59
CA LYS A 77 8.36 12.66 -11.63
C LYS A 77 7.82 12.23 -12.99
N ILE A 78 8.16 11.00 -13.37
CA ILE A 78 7.52 10.25 -14.45
C ILE A 78 6.85 9.01 -13.87
N THR A 79 5.70 8.66 -14.43
CA THR A 79 4.88 7.54 -13.98
C THR A 79 4.53 6.64 -15.16
N ARG A 80 4.51 5.33 -14.93
CA ARG A 80 3.92 4.35 -15.85
C ARG A 80 3.08 3.34 -15.09
N TRP A 81 2.19 2.66 -15.80
CA TRP A 81 1.19 1.79 -15.21
C TRP A 81 1.20 0.42 -15.86
N ARG A 82 0.72 -0.59 -15.13
CA ARG A 82 0.39 -1.92 -15.67
C ARG A 82 -0.80 -2.51 -14.95
N HIS A 83 -1.49 -3.42 -15.61
CA HIS A 83 -2.68 -4.10 -15.09
C HIS A 83 -2.36 -5.53 -14.68
N CYS A 84 -2.97 -5.98 -13.59
CA CYS A 84 -2.97 -7.38 -13.22
C CYS A 84 -4.02 -8.09 -14.08
N VAL A 85 -3.60 -9.01 -14.95
CA VAL A 85 -4.47 -9.62 -15.98
C VAL A 85 -4.87 -11.06 -15.67
N ALA A 86 -4.13 -11.78 -14.81
CA ALA A 86 -4.48 -13.15 -14.41
C ALA A 86 -3.76 -13.60 -13.13
N GLY A 87 -4.16 -14.74 -12.57
CA GLY A 87 -3.64 -15.25 -11.31
C GLY A 87 -4.35 -14.62 -10.11
N GLY A 88 -3.65 -14.44 -8.99
CA GLY A 88 -4.21 -13.87 -7.76
C GLY A 88 -4.48 -12.35 -7.79
N CYS A 89 -4.94 -11.83 -8.93
CA CYS A 89 -5.29 -10.42 -9.09
C CYS A 89 -6.62 -10.11 -8.40
N ALA A 90 -6.68 -8.99 -7.67
CA ALA A 90 -7.97 -8.40 -7.33
C ALA A 90 -8.62 -7.76 -8.58
N PRO A 91 -9.97 -7.68 -8.64
CA PRO A 91 -10.65 -6.96 -9.72
C PRO A 91 -10.14 -5.53 -9.84
N GLY A 92 -9.69 -5.13 -11.03
CA GLY A 92 -9.20 -3.78 -11.27
C GLY A 92 -7.85 -3.44 -10.62
N GLU A 93 -7.09 -4.43 -10.14
CA GLU A 93 -5.77 -4.22 -9.57
C GLU A 93 -4.76 -3.65 -10.59
N LYS A 94 -4.05 -2.60 -10.18
CA LYS A 94 -3.06 -1.90 -11.00
C LYS A 94 -1.78 -1.66 -10.23
N GLU A 95 -0.68 -1.55 -10.95
CA GLU A 95 0.61 -1.18 -10.37
C GLU A 95 1.18 0.03 -11.09
N ALA A 96 1.57 1.04 -10.31
CA ALA A 96 2.30 2.21 -10.77
C ALA A 96 3.79 2.00 -10.52
N GLN A 97 4.63 2.43 -11.47
CA GLN A 97 6.03 2.69 -11.22
C GLN A 97 6.31 4.17 -11.39
N ILE A 98 6.99 4.76 -10.41
CA ILE A 98 7.33 6.17 -10.36
C ILE A 98 8.85 6.29 -10.31
N LYS A 99 9.40 7.20 -11.12
CA LYS A 99 10.82 7.59 -11.14
C LYS A 99 10.96 9.10 -11.10
N THR A 100 12.08 9.59 -10.59
CA THR A 100 12.45 11.00 -10.70
C THR A 100 12.92 11.32 -12.12
N CYS A 101 12.53 12.48 -12.64
CA CYS A 101 13.12 13.10 -13.81
C CYS A 101 13.78 14.42 -13.41
N THR A 102 14.88 14.77 -14.05
CA THR A 102 15.55 16.06 -13.86
C THR A 102 15.69 16.72 -15.21
N LEU A 103 15.09 17.89 -15.37
CA LEU A 103 15.20 18.74 -16.55
C LEU A 103 16.19 19.88 -16.28
N ASN A 104 16.36 20.77 -17.27
CA ASN A 104 17.15 21.99 -17.11
C ASN A 104 16.68 22.78 -15.88
N ALA A 105 17.59 23.51 -15.26
CA ALA A 105 17.26 24.37 -14.13
C ALA A 105 16.09 25.32 -14.48
N CYS A 106 15.25 25.55 -13.48
CA CYS A 106 14.41 26.73 -13.45
C CYS A 106 15.30 27.92 -13.02
#